data_AF-A0A7X6VH36-F1
#
_entry.id   AF-A0A7X6VH36-F1
#
_cell.length_a   1.000
_cell.length_b   1.000
_cell.length_c   1.000
_cell.angle_alpha   90.00
_cell.angle_beta   90.00
_cell.angle_gamma   90.00
#
_symmetry.space_group_name_H-M   'P 1'
#
loop_
_entity.id
_entity.type
_entity.pdbx_description
1 polymer ?
#
loop_
_entity_poly.entity_id
_entity_poly.type
_entity_poly.pdbx_seq_one_letter_code
_entity_poly.pdbx_strand_id
1 'polypeptide(L)'
;MERTKRIVIMTLLLAVSLFKLSAQYKHDFYNAYINSNMDAWKTLIDVLELKDDKSDALLLELINYQYGYIGFCIENDDKKQAKSYLKLAENNLERLEKSSFNPSSIHAYKSAFYGFSIGLNKLKAPFVGPKSVEEAKISMELNPLNPLGFIQYANAQFYMPAVFGGSKTEAVK
;
A
#
# COMPACT_ATOMS: atom_id res chain seq x y z
N MET A 1 36.55 11.95 31.24
CA MET A 1 35.92 10.62 31.07
C MET A 1 34.45 10.59 31.50
N GLU A 2 34.09 11.06 32.70
CA GLU A 2 32.69 11.15 33.20
C GLU A 2 31.73 11.87 32.23
N ARG A 3 32.10 13.06 31.74
CA ARG A 3 31.27 13.88 30.85
C ARG A 3 31.00 13.20 29.49
N THR A 4 32.01 12.56 28.92
CA THR A 4 31.89 11.80 27.65
C THR A 4 30.98 10.58 27.82
N LYS A 5 31.08 9.86 28.94
CA LYS A 5 30.19 8.73 29.26
C LYS A 5 28.73 9.18 29.41
N ARG A 6 28.48 10.30 30.09
CA ARG A 6 27.12 10.86 30.26
C ARG A 6 26.51 11.29 28.92
N ILE A 7 27.30 11.92 28.05
CA ILE A 7 26.83 12.31 26.71
C ILE A 7 26.50 11.05 25.89
N VAL A 8 27.37 10.04 25.86
CA VAL A 8 27.10 8.78 25.15
C VAL A 8 25.84 8.09 25.67
N ILE A 9 25.65 8.03 26.99
CA ILE A 9 24.45 7.45 27.60
C ILE A 9 23.19 8.24 27.23
N MET A 10 23.24 9.58 27.26
CA MET A 10 22.10 10.42 26.84
C MET A 10 21.78 10.23 25.36
N THR A 11 22.79 10.16 24.48
CA THR A 11 22.60 9.89 23.05
C THR A 11 22.01 8.50 22.82
N LEU A 12 22.45 7.49 23.58
CA LEU A 12 21.90 6.14 23.51
C LEU A 12 20.43 6.11 23.95
N LEU A 13 20.09 6.79 25.06
CA LEU A 13 18.73 6.89 25.57
C LEU A 13 17.80 7.63 24.59
N LEU A 14 18.29 8.68 23.93
CA LEU A 14 17.55 9.43 22.91
C LEU A 14 17.34 8.58 21.63
N ALA A 15 18.32 7.77 21.24
CA ALA A 15 18.16 6.85 20.13
C ALA A 15 17.11 5.77 20.46
N VAL A 16 17.14 5.19 21.67
CA VAL A 16 16.18 4.16 22.10
C VAL A 16 14.74 4.68 22.16
N SER A 17 14.51 5.94 22.53
CA SER A 17 13.15 6.50 22.55
C SER A 17 12.57 6.70 21.14
N LEU A 18 13.41 7.06 20.15
CA LEU A 18 12.98 7.18 18.75
C LEU A 18 12.62 5.82 18.12
N PHE A 19 13.32 4.73 18.48
CA PHE A 19 13.00 3.38 18.01
C PHE A 19 11.66 2.84 18.54
N LYS A 20 11.21 3.25 19.74
CA LYS A 20 9.94 2.79 20.32
C LYS A 20 8.71 3.31 19.56
N LEU A 21 8.78 4.52 19.01
CA LEU A 21 7.61 5.15 18.37
C LEU A 21 7.27 4.50 17.01
N SER A 22 8.27 4.05 16.25
CA SER A 22 8.06 3.37 14.97
C SER A 22 7.59 1.92 15.13
N ALA A 23 8.00 1.26 16.21
CA ALA A 23 7.56 -0.10 16.54
C ALA A 23 6.08 -0.16 16.96
N GLN A 24 5.56 0.91 17.58
CA GLN A 24 4.22 0.91 18.16
C GLN A 24 3.11 0.76 17.10
N TYR A 25 3.06 1.62 16.07
CA TYR A 25 1.96 1.55 15.10
C TYR A 25 1.99 0.26 14.27
N LYS A 26 3.18 -0.28 13.97
CA LYS A 26 3.31 -1.56 13.26
C LYS A 26 2.74 -2.72 14.07
N HIS A 27 2.99 -2.72 15.38
CA HIS A 27 2.39 -3.67 16.30
C HIS A 27 0.88 -3.50 16.37
N ASP A 28 0.38 -2.27 16.39
CA ASP A 28 -1.07 -1.99 16.42
C ASP A 28 -1.76 -2.44 15.13
N PHE A 29 -1.17 -2.21 13.95
CA PHE A 29 -1.68 -2.75 12.67
C PHE A 29 -1.66 -4.28 12.66
N TYR A 30 -0.58 -4.90 13.12
CA TYR A 30 -0.50 -6.35 13.23
C TYR A 30 -1.61 -6.91 14.13
N ASN A 31 -1.83 -6.32 15.30
CA ASN A 31 -2.89 -6.71 16.22
C ASN A 31 -4.28 -6.51 15.60
N ALA A 32 -4.50 -5.40 14.88
CA ALA A 32 -5.76 -5.19 14.16
C ALA A 32 -5.99 -6.27 13.09
N TYR A 33 -4.96 -6.67 12.34
CA TYR A 33 -5.05 -7.72 11.32
C TYR A 33 -5.42 -9.08 11.90
N ILE A 34 -4.66 -9.58 12.89
CA ILE A 34 -4.87 -10.93 13.45
C ILE A 34 -6.20 -11.06 14.19
N ASN A 35 -6.77 -9.94 14.67
CA ASN A 35 -8.07 -9.90 15.33
C ASN A 35 -9.21 -9.48 14.39
N SER A 36 -8.93 -9.31 13.09
CA SER A 36 -9.89 -8.82 12.08
C SER A 36 -10.60 -7.51 12.48
N ASN A 37 -9.92 -6.65 13.25
CA ASN A 37 -10.48 -5.41 13.76
C ASN A 37 -10.23 -4.26 12.75
N MET A 38 -11.09 -4.19 11.74
CA MET A 38 -10.93 -3.22 10.65
C MET A 38 -11.29 -1.78 11.06
N ASP A 39 -12.07 -1.58 12.13
CA ASP A 39 -12.31 -0.25 12.71
C ASP A 39 -11.04 0.33 13.36
N ALA A 40 -10.28 -0.52 14.07
CA ALA A 40 -8.96 -0.15 14.59
C ALA A 40 -7.97 0.10 13.45
N TRP A 41 -7.95 -0.77 12.42
CA TRP A 41 -7.13 -0.59 11.22
C TRP A 41 -7.41 0.76 10.55
N LYS A 42 -8.68 1.11 10.36
CA LYS A 42 -9.12 2.39 9.80
C LYS A 42 -8.62 3.57 10.65
N THR A 43 -8.80 3.50 11.97
CA THR A 43 -8.37 4.56 12.89
C THR A 43 -6.85 4.78 12.82
N LEU A 44 -6.06 3.70 12.71
CA LEU A 44 -4.61 3.80 12.54
C LEU A 44 -4.22 4.47 11.22
N ILE A 45 -4.91 4.16 10.11
CA ILE A 45 -4.72 4.88 8.84
C ILE A 45 -5.01 6.37 9.02
N ASP A 46 -6.14 6.72 9.63
CA ASP A 46 -6.55 8.11 9.84
C ASP A 46 -5.53 8.88 10.70
N VAL A 47 -4.99 8.25 11.74
CA VAL A 47 -3.92 8.83 12.58
C VAL A 47 -2.64 9.07 11.77
N LEU A 48 -2.24 8.10 10.93
CA LEU A 48 -1.06 8.28 10.08
C LEU A 48 -1.28 9.35 9.01
N GLU A 49 -2.48 9.45 8.44
CA GLU A 49 -2.85 10.48 7.45
C GLU A 49 -2.67 11.91 7.98
N LEU A 50 -2.95 12.15 9.26
CA LEU A 50 -2.82 13.47 9.88
C LEU A 50 -1.36 13.90 10.14
N LYS A 51 -0.37 13.03 9.97
CA LYS A 51 1.05 13.41 10.15
C LYS A 51 1.58 14.26 8.99
N ASP A 52 2.04 15.48 9.24
CA ASP A 52 2.56 16.33 8.16
C ASP A 52 3.92 15.86 7.59
N ASP A 53 4.78 15.28 8.42
CA ASP A 53 6.18 14.96 8.13
C ASP A 53 6.43 13.47 7.80
N LYS A 54 5.62 12.90 6.91
CA LYS A 54 5.81 11.50 6.47
C LYS A 54 7.11 11.37 5.64
N SER A 55 8.01 10.50 6.08
CA SER A 55 9.10 10.02 5.23
C SER A 55 8.55 9.16 4.09
N ASP A 56 9.31 9.00 3.00
CA ASP A 56 8.91 8.14 1.88
C ASP A 56 8.65 6.70 2.32
N ALA A 57 9.43 6.18 3.27
CA ALA A 57 9.23 4.86 3.84
C ALA A 57 7.88 4.76 4.59
N LEU A 58 7.53 5.75 5.43
CA LEU A 58 6.25 5.77 6.12
C LEU A 58 5.08 5.96 5.14
N LEU A 59 5.28 6.75 4.10
CA LEU A 59 4.28 6.97 3.06
C LEU A 59 3.99 5.68 2.29
N LEU A 60 5.02 4.92 1.91
CA LEU A 60 4.87 3.60 1.29
C LEU A 60 4.14 2.61 2.20
N GLU A 61 4.44 2.61 3.50
CA GLU A 61 3.72 1.77 4.48
C GLU A 61 2.25 2.18 4.62
N LEU A 62 1.96 3.48 4.68
CA LEU A 62 0.59 3.99 4.71
C LEU A 62 -0.21 3.56 3.47
N ILE A 63 0.38 3.67 2.28
CA ILE A 63 -0.22 3.20 1.03
C ILE A 63 -0.55 1.70 1.09
N ASN A 64 0.34 0.89 1.68
CA ASN A 64 0.09 -0.54 1.89
C ASN A 64 -1.10 -0.80 2.82
N TYR A 65 -1.19 -0.06 3.94
CA TYR A 65 -2.33 -0.20 4.87
C TYR A 65 -3.65 0.24 4.24
N GLN A 66 -3.62 1.30 3.43
CA GLN A 66 -4.77 1.76 2.65
C GLN A 66 -5.19 0.73 1.60
N TYR A 67 -4.23 0.14 0.89
CA TYR A 67 -4.48 -0.93 -0.08
C TYR A 67 -5.28 -2.08 0.55
N GLY A 68 -4.87 -2.55 1.73
CA GLY A 68 -5.61 -3.58 2.48
C GLY A 68 -7.02 -3.15 2.88
N TYR A 69 -7.17 -1.93 3.41
CA TYR A 69 -8.48 -1.41 3.85
C TYR A 69 -9.45 -1.18 2.68
N ILE A 70 -8.98 -0.69 1.54
CA ILE A 70 -9.80 -0.51 0.33
C ILE A 70 -10.34 -1.86 -0.16
N GLY A 71 -9.48 -2.89 -0.18
CA GLY A 71 -9.89 -4.25 -0.53
C GLY A 71 -10.99 -4.77 0.39
N PHE A 72 -10.82 -4.61 1.70
CA PHE A 72 -11.84 -4.95 2.70
C PHE A 72 -13.16 -4.19 2.47
N CYS A 73 -13.13 -2.88 2.22
CA CYS A 73 -14.34 -2.11 1.95
C CYS A 73 -15.06 -2.58 0.68
N ILE A 74 -14.33 -2.93 -0.38
CA ILE A 74 -14.91 -3.45 -1.63
C ILE A 74 -15.58 -4.81 -1.39
N GLU A 75 -14.93 -5.71 -0.64
CA GLU A 75 -15.48 -7.03 -0.31
C GLU A 75 -16.77 -6.93 0.51
N ASN A 76 -16.88 -5.91 1.38
CA ASN A 76 -18.06 -5.65 2.23
C ASN A 76 -19.08 -4.70 1.58
N ASP A 77 -18.97 -4.45 0.27
CA ASP A 77 -19.83 -3.53 -0.51
C ASP A 77 -19.90 -2.08 0.03
N ASP A 78 -18.95 -1.66 0.87
CA ASP A 78 -18.81 -0.28 1.34
C ASP A 78 -18.07 0.56 0.29
N LYS A 79 -18.75 0.78 -0.83
CA LYS A 79 -18.25 1.58 -1.96
C LYS A 79 -17.95 3.03 -1.55
N LYS A 80 -18.59 3.55 -0.50
CA LYS A 80 -18.38 4.93 -0.05
C LYS A 80 -17.01 5.05 0.60
N GLN A 81 -16.70 4.19 1.56
CA GLN A 81 -15.38 4.20 2.19
C GLN A 81 -14.29 3.80 1.20
N ALA A 82 -14.50 2.77 0.39
CA ALA A 82 -13.53 2.35 -0.62
C ALA A 82 -13.12 3.51 -1.55
N LYS A 83 -14.08 4.31 -2.04
CA LYS A 83 -13.79 5.51 -2.86
C LYS A 83 -13.01 6.57 -2.09
N SER A 84 -13.37 6.81 -0.84
CA SER A 84 -12.71 7.82 0.00
C SER A 84 -11.25 7.45 0.24
N TYR A 85 -10.98 6.22 0.66
CA TYR A 85 -9.62 5.75 0.95
C TYR A 85 -8.79 5.53 -0.31
N LEU A 86 -9.42 5.12 -1.44
CA LEU A 86 -8.73 5.08 -2.72
C LEU A 86 -8.20 6.46 -3.11
N LYS A 87 -9.00 7.53 -2.92
CA LYS A 87 -8.55 8.88 -3.24
C LYS A 87 -7.39 9.33 -2.35
N LEU A 88 -7.41 8.99 -1.06
CA LEU A 88 -6.29 9.25 -0.15
C LEU A 88 -5.01 8.51 -0.60
N ALA A 89 -5.15 7.22 -0.92
CA ALA A 89 -4.05 6.39 -1.36
C ALA A 89 -3.44 6.86 -2.69
N GLU A 90 -4.27 7.26 -3.65
CA GLU A 90 -3.83 7.87 -4.92
C GLU A 90 -3.02 9.16 -4.67
N ASN A 91 -3.51 10.05 -3.82
CA ASN A 91 -2.81 11.29 -3.48
C ASN A 91 -1.45 11.01 -2.79
N ASN A 92 -1.39 10.00 -1.91
CA ASN A 92 -0.14 9.58 -1.28
C ASN A 92 0.83 8.96 -2.28
N LEU A 93 0.33 8.15 -3.21
CA LEU A 93 1.13 7.53 -4.25
C LEU A 93 1.74 8.58 -5.19
N GLU A 94 0.96 9.60 -5.58
CA GLU A 94 1.46 10.75 -6.36
C GLU A 94 2.58 11.52 -5.64
N ARG A 95 2.50 11.63 -4.31
CA ARG A 95 3.58 12.24 -3.51
C ARG A 95 4.83 11.37 -3.50
N LEU A 96 4.67 10.07 -3.28
CA LEU A 96 5.77 9.11 -3.25
C LEU A 96 6.46 8.98 -4.63
N GLU A 97 5.70 9.07 -5.71
CA GLU A 97 6.24 9.01 -7.06
C GLU A 97 7.26 10.13 -7.34
N LYS A 98 7.04 11.33 -6.76
CA LYS A 98 7.95 12.48 -6.92
C LYS A 98 9.33 12.26 -6.29
N SER A 99 9.46 11.39 -5.28
CA SER A 99 10.74 11.07 -4.65
C SER A 99 11.46 9.90 -5.31
N SER A 100 10.84 9.21 -6.28
CA SER A 100 11.37 7.99 -6.91
C SER A 100 11.70 6.87 -5.90
N PHE A 101 11.09 6.90 -4.72
CA PHE A 101 11.32 5.91 -3.67
C PHE A 101 10.59 4.59 -4.00
N ASN A 102 11.36 3.51 -4.18
CA ASN A 102 10.83 2.17 -4.48
C ASN A 102 9.87 2.15 -5.70
N PRO A 103 10.39 2.44 -6.91
CA PRO A 103 9.57 2.58 -8.12
C PRO A 103 8.80 1.30 -8.46
N SER A 104 9.38 0.11 -8.25
CA SER A 104 8.65 -1.15 -8.43
C SER A 104 7.37 -1.22 -7.60
N SER A 105 7.40 -0.80 -6.33
CA SER A 105 6.19 -0.80 -5.49
C SER A 105 5.19 0.26 -5.92
N ILE A 106 5.66 1.44 -6.37
CA ILE A 106 4.78 2.48 -6.92
C ILE A 106 3.96 1.94 -8.10
N HIS A 107 4.62 1.32 -9.07
CA HIS A 107 3.96 0.71 -10.23
C HIS A 107 3.00 -0.42 -9.82
N ALA A 108 3.33 -1.22 -8.81
CA ALA A 108 2.40 -2.22 -8.30
C ALA A 108 1.13 -1.59 -7.70
N TYR A 109 1.25 -0.53 -6.90
CA TYR A 109 0.07 0.14 -6.35
C TYR A 109 -0.76 0.87 -7.41
N LYS A 110 -0.14 1.44 -8.46
CA LYS A 110 -0.89 1.95 -9.62
C LYS A 110 -1.74 0.86 -10.25
N SER A 111 -1.16 -0.32 -10.48
CA SER A 111 -1.89 -1.48 -10.99
C SER A 111 -3.09 -1.83 -10.11
N ALA A 112 -2.87 -1.96 -8.80
CA ALA A 112 -3.91 -2.23 -7.81
C ALA A 112 -5.03 -1.19 -7.81
N PHE A 113 -4.68 0.10 -7.86
CA PHE A 113 -5.65 1.20 -7.78
C PHE A 113 -6.49 1.32 -9.05
N TYR A 114 -5.94 0.99 -10.21
CA TYR A 114 -6.75 0.77 -11.42
C TYR A 114 -7.71 -0.41 -11.26
N GLY A 115 -7.25 -1.52 -10.67
CA GLY A 115 -8.10 -2.66 -10.33
C GLY A 115 -9.26 -2.29 -9.40
N PHE A 116 -8.98 -1.56 -8.31
CA PHE A 116 -10.01 -1.05 -7.40
C PHE A 116 -10.97 -0.07 -8.09
N SER A 117 -10.46 0.81 -8.95
CA SER A 117 -11.29 1.70 -9.78
C SER A 117 -12.28 0.92 -10.66
N ILE A 118 -11.87 -0.22 -11.22
CA ILE A 118 -12.75 -1.12 -11.99
C ILE A 118 -13.76 -1.82 -11.08
N GLY A 119 -13.31 -2.30 -9.91
CA GLY A 119 -14.20 -2.90 -8.90
C GLY A 119 -15.31 -1.94 -8.44
N LEU A 120 -14.99 -0.65 -8.32
CA LEU A 120 -15.94 0.40 -7.95
C LEU A 120 -16.82 0.88 -9.10
N ASN A 121 -16.34 0.81 -10.35
CA ASN A 121 -17.10 1.12 -11.55
C ASN A 121 -16.60 0.31 -12.75
N LYS A 122 -17.32 -0.77 -13.09
CA LYS A 122 -16.96 -1.69 -14.18
C LYS A 122 -16.85 -1.02 -15.55
N LEU A 123 -17.53 0.11 -15.77
CA LEU A 123 -17.43 0.87 -17.03
C LEU A 123 -16.04 1.46 -17.27
N LYS A 124 -15.20 1.55 -16.23
CA LYS A 124 -13.80 1.97 -16.37
C LYS A 124 -12.90 0.90 -17.00
N ALA A 125 -13.32 -0.37 -17.01
CA ALA A 125 -12.47 -1.50 -17.40
C ALA A 125 -11.77 -1.33 -18.76
N PRO A 126 -12.44 -0.91 -19.86
CA PRO A 126 -11.77 -0.74 -21.14
C PRO A 126 -10.70 0.36 -21.15
N PHE A 127 -10.83 1.36 -20.27
CA PHE A 127 -9.96 2.54 -20.26
C PHE A 127 -8.76 2.39 -19.33
N VAL A 128 -8.93 1.70 -18.20
CA VAL A 128 -7.87 1.57 -17.16
C VAL A 128 -7.39 0.14 -16.97
N GLY A 129 -8.09 -0.86 -17.50
CA GLY A 129 -7.69 -2.27 -17.44
C GLY A 129 -6.32 -2.52 -18.10
N PRO A 130 -6.10 -2.08 -19.36
CA PRO A 130 -4.79 -2.21 -19.99
C PRO A 130 -3.67 -1.53 -19.19
N LYS A 131 -3.94 -0.35 -18.61
CA LYS A 131 -2.98 0.36 -17.75
C LYS A 131 -2.66 -0.43 -16.49
N SER A 132 -3.66 -1.06 -15.86
CA SER A 132 -3.45 -1.93 -14.70
C SER A 132 -2.47 -3.07 -15.01
N VAL A 133 -2.63 -3.73 -16.17
CA VAL A 133 -1.74 -4.82 -16.60
C VAL A 133 -0.32 -4.31 -16.90
N GLU A 134 -0.20 -3.17 -17.58
CA GLU A 134 1.09 -2.55 -17.91
C GLU A 134 1.87 -2.16 -16.66
N GLU A 135 1.23 -1.49 -15.71
CA GLU A 135 1.83 -1.10 -14.44
C GLU A 135 2.34 -2.31 -13.63
N ALA A 136 1.60 -3.43 -13.62
CA ALA A 136 2.04 -4.65 -12.96
C ALA A 136 3.30 -5.24 -13.63
N LYS A 137 3.36 -5.25 -14.97
CA LYS A 137 4.54 -5.71 -15.72
C LYS A 137 5.76 -4.84 -15.44
N ILE A 138 5.59 -3.51 -15.48
CA ILE A 138 6.68 -2.57 -15.15
C ILE A 138 7.18 -2.83 -13.72
N SER A 139 6.29 -3.06 -12.76
CA SER A 139 6.67 -3.39 -11.39
C SER A 139 7.56 -4.64 -11.30
N MET A 140 7.18 -5.72 -12.01
CA MET A 140 7.93 -6.98 -12.08
C MET A 140 9.29 -6.80 -12.77
N GLU A 141 9.36 -6.01 -13.83
CA GLU A 141 10.60 -5.71 -14.55
C GLU A 141 11.58 -4.88 -13.71
N LEU A 142 11.08 -3.87 -12.99
CA LEU A 142 11.89 -3.00 -12.15
C LEU A 142 12.48 -3.72 -10.94
N ASN A 143 11.76 -4.69 -10.36
CA ASN A 143 12.28 -5.51 -9.29
C ASN A 143 11.65 -6.91 -9.30
N PRO A 144 12.32 -7.90 -9.92
CA PRO A 144 11.84 -9.28 -9.96
C PRO A 144 11.76 -9.97 -8.60
N LEU A 145 12.34 -9.39 -7.54
CA LEU A 145 12.23 -9.90 -6.17
C LEU A 145 11.08 -9.28 -5.38
N ASN A 146 10.39 -8.27 -5.93
CA ASN A 146 9.23 -7.67 -5.30
C ASN A 146 7.97 -8.47 -5.66
N PRO A 147 7.38 -9.23 -4.72
CA PRO A 147 6.20 -10.04 -5.01
C PRO A 147 4.97 -9.21 -5.38
N LEU A 148 4.93 -7.92 -5.00
CA LEU A 148 3.74 -7.09 -5.17
C LEU A 148 3.37 -6.92 -6.65
N GLY A 149 4.35 -6.78 -7.55
CA GLY A 149 4.12 -6.70 -8.99
C GLY A 149 3.47 -7.98 -9.55
N PHE A 150 3.98 -9.14 -9.13
CA PHE A 150 3.42 -10.45 -9.50
C PHE A 150 2.01 -10.64 -8.96
N ILE A 151 1.75 -10.25 -7.71
CA ILE A 151 0.41 -10.29 -7.11
C ILE A 151 -0.58 -9.47 -7.94
N GLN A 152 -0.22 -8.25 -8.34
CA GLN A 152 -1.13 -7.44 -9.15
C GLN A 152 -1.29 -7.95 -10.58
N TYR A 153 -0.24 -8.50 -11.18
CA TYR A 153 -0.34 -9.16 -12.47
C TYR A 153 -1.28 -10.37 -12.41
N ALA A 154 -1.12 -11.23 -11.40
CA ALA A 154 -1.98 -12.37 -11.14
C ALA A 154 -3.43 -11.94 -10.92
N ASN A 155 -3.69 -10.91 -10.10
CA ASN A 155 -5.02 -10.35 -9.91
C ASN A 155 -5.64 -9.89 -11.24
N ALA A 156 -4.89 -9.15 -12.05
CA ALA A 156 -5.38 -8.69 -13.35
C ALA A 156 -5.70 -9.88 -14.27
N GLN A 157 -4.84 -10.90 -14.34
CA GLN A 157 -5.08 -12.11 -15.13
C GLN A 157 -6.27 -12.93 -14.63
N PHE A 158 -6.46 -13.02 -13.32
CA PHE A 158 -7.51 -13.84 -12.71
C PHE A 158 -8.91 -13.24 -12.89
N TYR A 159 -9.04 -11.92 -12.72
CA TYR A 159 -10.33 -11.23 -12.73
C TYR A 159 -10.74 -10.69 -14.11
N MET A 160 -9.78 -10.47 -15.02
CA MET A 160 -10.08 -10.02 -16.38
C MET A 160 -10.85 -11.12 -17.15
N PRO A 161 -11.93 -10.78 -17.87
CA PRO A 161 -12.61 -11.74 -18.73
C PRO A 161 -11.68 -12.29 -19.82
N ALA A 162 -11.82 -13.58 -20.16
CA ALA A 162 -10.98 -14.24 -21.16
C ALA A 162 -11.03 -13.56 -22.54
N VAL A 163 -12.18 -13.01 -22.91
CA VAL A 163 -12.35 -12.25 -24.17
C VAL A 163 -11.48 -10.99 -24.24
N PHE A 164 -11.01 -10.50 -23.10
CA PHE A 164 -10.09 -9.36 -22.99
C PHE A 164 -8.65 -9.78 -22.67
N GLY A 165 -8.36 -11.09 -22.73
CA GLY A 165 -7.02 -11.65 -22.54
C GLY A 165 -6.72 -12.13 -21.12
N GLY A 166 -7.71 -12.20 -20.23
CA GLY A 166 -7.52 -12.75 -18.89
C GLY A 166 -7.32 -14.26 -18.91
N SER A 167 -6.45 -14.77 -18.04
CA SER A 167 -6.09 -16.19 -17.98
C SER A 167 -5.84 -16.63 -16.54
N LYS A 168 -6.71 -17.49 -16.00
CA LYS A 168 -6.50 -18.10 -14.67
C LYS A 168 -5.27 -18.99 -14.62
N THR A 169 -4.92 -19.62 -15.75
CA THR A 169 -3.68 -20.40 -15.87
C THR A 169 -2.46 -19.51 -15.78
N GLU A 170 -2.51 -18.32 -16.38
CA GLU A 170 -1.41 -17.36 -16.27
C GLU A 170 -1.33 -16.76 -14.86
N ALA A 171 -2.48 -16.52 -14.22
CA ALA A 171 -2.56 -15.94 -12.87
C ALA A 171 -1.89 -16.77 -11.77
N VAL A 172 -1.67 -18.08 -11.99
CA VAL A 172 -1.09 -19.00 -10.99
C VAL A 172 0.34 -19.45 -11.33
N LYS A 173 0.93 -18.89 -12.39
CA LYS A 173 2.36 -19.08 -12.71
C LYS A 173 3.23 -18.13 -11.90
#